data_AF-A0A268ETB5-F1
#
_entry.id   AF-A0A268ETB5-F1
#
_cell.length_a   1.000
_cell.length_b   1.000
_cell.length_c   1.000
_cell.angle_alpha   90.00
_cell.angle_beta   90.00
_cell.angle_gamma   90.00
#
_symmetry.space_group_name_H-M   'P 1'
#
loop_
_entity.id
_entity.type
_entity.pdbx_description
1 polymer ?
#
loop_
_entity_poly.entity_id
_entity_poly.type
_entity_poly.pdbx_seq_one_letter_code
_entity_poly.pdbx_strand_id
1 'polypeptide(L)'
;MVEKAQERKPMFVPSHPNFRDMLRTVKTRKGLAILLHPSEPGYVCRDGHLYKDGIQLDVDAVRKLVNLNREIRDPLMMYGIFSFFYFKGDIRNRNYIECRKSDLYQFLELNKGGKGYPLLETLKSYESVMGWVSEKGVFPLLKIEQLPDGRLRLTSEYFHHVLNALLEECNLSSEYGYKYRLTSIPLAILSQRSRQAALVALEFAYLLETMSDGKGQREISIRALMNRVPSFGKVLRDESKSISYRNRHMRNILKRAETILKKVSDLKRRYPKMEIYIPKKLSVRDGQSLVILWRSPPAKKEGESK
;
A
#
# COMPACT_ATOMS: atom_id res chain seq x y z
N MET A 1 21.73 -25.32 20.55
CA MET A 1 21.80 -24.49 19.33
C MET A 1 20.67 -23.48 19.40
N VAL A 2 20.98 -22.20 19.61
CA VAL A 2 19.99 -21.13 19.53
C VAL A 2 19.84 -20.81 18.04
N GLU A 3 18.70 -21.16 17.44
CA GLU A 3 18.34 -20.63 16.13
C GLU A 3 18.40 -19.11 16.21
N LYS A 4 19.35 -18.50 15.48
CA LYS A 4 19.35 -17.06 15.28
C LYS A 4 17.99 -16.72 14.68
N ALA A 5 17.15 -16.01 15.43
CA ALA A 5 15.88 -15.51 14.95
C ALA A 5 16.15 -14.78 13.62
N GLN A 6 15.67 -15.37 12.52
CA GLN A 6 15.88 -14.82 11.19
C GLN A 6 15.29 -13.42 11.17
N GLU A 7 16.15 -12.41 10.97
CA GLU A 7 15.77 -11.01 11.02
C GLU A 7 14.74 -10.74 9.90
N ARG A 8 13.46 -10.62 10.30
CA ARG A 8 12.37 -10.44 9.34
C ARG A 8 12.52 -9.09 8.67
N LYS A 9 12.50 -9.07 7.33
CA LYS A 9 12.63 -7.82 6.59
C LYS A 9 11.33 -7.02 6.68
N PRO A 10 11.40 -5.72 7.01
CA PRO A 10 10.23 -4.86 6.97
C PRO A 10 9.84 -4.55 5.52
N MET A 11 8.55 -4.34 5.30
CA MET A 11 8.03 -3.76 4.07
C MET A 11 8.35 -2.26 4.05
N PHE A 12 8.90 -1.78 2.94
CA PHE A 12 9.07 -0.34 2.69
C PHE A 12 7.71 0.28 2.42
N VAL A 13 7.25 1.09 3.36
CA VAL A 13 5.99 1.83 3.26
C VAL A 13 6.28 3.28 3.57
N PRO A 14 6.14 4.18 2.59
CA PRO A 14 6.33 5.60 2.80
C PRO A 14 5.43 6.15 3.90
N SER A 15 6.03 6.78 4.90
CA SER A 15 5.31 7.46 5.97
C SER A 15 5.09 8.95 5.69
N HIS A 16 5.68 9.48 4.62
CA HIS A 16 5.55 10.89 4.27
C HIS A 16 4.19 11.17 3.62
N PRO A 17 3.44 12.22 4.03
CA PRO A 17 2.09 12.49 3.54
C PRO A 17 1.97 12.53 2.00
N ASN A 18 2.93 13.19 1.34
CA ASN A 18 3.00 13.30 -0.13
C ASN A 18 3.13 11.98 -0.89
N PHE A 19 3.62 10.93 -0.22
CA PHE A 19 3.92 9.62 -0.80
C PHE A 19 3.08 8.50 -0.19
N ARG A 20 2.20 8.81 0.77
CA ARG A 20 1.33 7.84 1.42
C ARG A 20 0.50 7.08 0.39
N ASP A 21 -0.07 7.80 -0.58
CA ASP A 21 -0.92 7.25 -1.60
C ASP A 21 -0.12 6.86 -2.86
N MET A 22 1.16 6.49 -2.74
CA MET A 22 2.01 6.17 -3.91
C MET A 22 1.47 5.07 -4.84
N LEU A 23 0.53 4.29 -4.35
CA LEU A 23 -0.17 3.28 -5.13
C LEU A 23 -1.36 3.85 -5.92
N ARG A 24 -1.51 5.17 -5.97
CA ARG A 24 -2.52 5.91 -6.73
C ARG A 24 -1.99 7.24 -7.22
N THR A 25 -1.57 8.09 -6.30
CA THR A 25 -1.18 9.46 -6.58
C THR A 25 -0.10 9.90 -5.60
N VAL A 26 1.01 10.38 -6.14
CA VAL A 26 2.11 11.01 -5.42
C VAL A 26 2.20 12.44 -5.89
N LYS A 27 2.18 13.39 -4.95
CA LYS A 27 2.42 14.81 -5.26
C LYS A 27 3.75 15.23 -4.62
N THR A 28 4.75 15.52 -5.43
CA THR A 28 6.06 16.01 -4.98
C THR A 28 6.21 17.49 -5.32
N ARG A 29 7.27 18.14 -4.84
CA ARG A 29 7.62 19.51 -5.28
C ARG A 29 7.91 19.58 -6.78
N LYS A 30 8.47 18.50 -7.35
CA LYS A 30 8.85 18.39 -8.77
C LYS A 30 7.70 17.98 -9.68
N GLY A 31 6.54 17.64 -9.14
CA GLY A 31 5.36 17.33 -9.94
C GLY A 31 4.49 16.23 -9.37
N LEU A 32 3.77 15.58 -10.27
CA LEU A 32 2.70 14.64 -9.95
C LEU A 32 3.02 13.29 -10.58
N ALA A 33 2.97 12.21 -9.81
CA ALA A 33 3.03 10.85 -10.32
C ALA A 33 1.74 10.11 -10.00
N ILE A 34 1.17 9.41 -10.98
CA ILE A 34 -0.14 8.76 -10.87
C ILE A 34 -0.10 7.38 -11.49
N LEU A 35 -0.73 6.41 -10.85
CA LEU A 35 -1.04 5.14 -11.50
C LEU A 35 -2.32 5.27 -12.32
N LEU A 36 -2.28 4.73 -13.53
CA LEU A 36 -3.36 4.66 -14.50
C LEU A 36 -3.68 3.18 -14.74
N HIS A 37 -4.94 2.83 -14.58
CA HIS A 37 -5.44 1.49 -14.85
C HIS A 37 -6.78 1.63 -15.57
N PRO A 38 -6.77 2.14 -16.81
CA PRO A 38 -7.98 2.57 -17.49
C PRO A 38 -9.00 1.43 -17.62
N SER A 39 -10.27 1.78 -17.50
CA SER A 39 -11.36 0.82 -17.50
C SER A 39 -11.82 0.35 -18.87
N GLU A 40 -11.31 0.95 -19.93
CA GLU A 40 -11.64 0.59 -21.30
C GLU A 40 -10.40 -0.04 -21.95
N PRO A 41 -10.57 -0.96 -22.92
CA PRO A 41 -9.46 -1.44 -23.73
C PRO A 41 -8.92 -0.32 -24.65
N GLY A 42 -7.87 -0.62 -25.42
CA GLY A 42 -7.34 0.29 -26.45
C GLY A 42 -6.25 1.25 -25.98
N TYR A 43 -5.95 1.28 -24.67
CA TYR A 43 -4.84 2.08 -24.15
C TYR A 43 -3.50 1.38 -24.33
N VAL A 44 -2.55 2.08 -24.91
CA VAL A 44 -1.18 1.59 -25.13
C VAL A 44 -0.18 2.65 -24.69
N CYS A 45 0.78 2.23 -23.86
CA CYS A 45 1.92 3.06 -23.50
C CYS A 45 3.06 2.82 -24.50
N ARG A 46 3.51 3.87 -25.18
CA ARG A 46 4.59 3.80 -26.16
C ARG A 46 5.40 5.10 -26.17
N ASP A 47 6.72 4.98 -26.20
CA ASP A 47 7.66 6.10 -26.34
C ASP A 47 7.42 7.23 -25.30
N GLY A 48 7.07 6.88 -24.07
CA GLY A 48 6.79 7.85 -23.00
C GLY A 48 5.40 8.51 -23.08
N HIS A 49 4.57 8.10 -24.03
CA HIS A 49 3.23 8.66 -24.26
C HIS A 49 2.13 7.60 -24.12
N LEU A 50 0.92 8.07 -23.84
CA LEU A 50 -0.27 7.22 -23.77
C LEU A 50 -1.11 7.42 -25.02
N TYR A 51 -1.45 6.33 -25.69
CA TYR A 51 -2.32 6.31 -26.84
C TYR A 51 -3.63 5.62 -26.48
N LYS A 52 -4.74 6.10 -27.03
CA LYS A 52 -6.03 5.41 -27.04
C LYS A 52 -6.42 5.17 -28.50
N ASP A 53 -6.54 3.91 -28.90
CA ASP A 53 -6.96 3.52 -30.25
C ASP A 53 -6.09 4.20 -31.35
N GLY A 54 -4.79 4.32 -31.09
CA GLY A 54 -3.81 4.94 -32.00
C GLY A 54 -3.68 6.47 -31.87
N ILE A 55 -4.55 7.13 -31.12
CA ILE A 55 -4.50 8.59 -30.90
C ILE A 55 -3.71 8.89 -29.64
N GLN A 56 -2.67 9.72 -29.76
CA GLN A 56 -1.91 10.20 -28.61
C GLN A 56 -2.76 11.10 -27.73
N LEU A 57 -2.81 10.80 -26.44
CA LEU A 57 -3.50 11.61 -25.45
C LEU A 57 -2.58 12.75 -24.98
N ASP A 58 -3.14 13.94 -24.88
CA ASP A 58 -2.50 15.07 -24.22
C ASP A 58 -2.46 14.88 -22.69
N VAL A 59 -1.70 15.74 -22.02
CA VAL A 59 -1.49 15.68 -20.56
C VAL A 59 -2.80 15.81 -19.79
N ASP A 60 -3.74 16.63 -20.26
CA ASP A 60 -5.00 16.86 -19.56
C ASP A 60 -5.96 15.67 -19.70
N ALA A 61 -5.98 15.03 -20.87
CA ALA A 61 -6.67 13.78 -21.09
C ALA A 61 -6.10 12.67 -20.19
N VAL A 62 -4.76 12.52 -20.13
CA VAL A 62 -4.11 11.55 -19.24
C VAL A 62 -4.47 11.81 -17.77
N ARG A 63 -4.47 13.07 -17.33
CA ARG A 63 -4.87 13.45 -15.95
C ARG A 63 -6.31 13.08 -15.63
N LYS A 64 -7.22 13.21 -16.58
CA LYS A 64 -8.64 12.85 -16.39
C LYS A 64 -8.87 11.34 -16.26
N LEU A 65 -7.98 10.50 -16.80
CA LEU A 65 -8.09 9.04 -16.73
C LEU A 65 -8.06 8.49 -15.30
N VAL A 66 -7.51 9.24 -14.34
CA VAL A 66 -7.50 8.84 -12.92
C VAL A 66 -8.91 8.53 -12.40
N ASN A 67 -9.91 9.25 -12.90
CA ASN A 67 -11.32 9.05 -12.55
C ASN A 67 -11.93 7.79 -13.19
N LEU A 68 -11.26 7.23 -14.20
CA LEU A 68 -11.66 6.03 -14.94
C LEU A 68 -10.83 4.79 -14.56
N ASN A 69 -10.01 4.89 -13.51
CA ASN A 69 -9.17 3.79 -13.07
C ASN A 69 -10.00 2.63 -12.50
N ARG A 70 -9.79 1.43 -13.05
CA ARG A 70 -10.16 0.16 -12.42
C ARG A 70 -9.35 -0.05 -11.15
N GLU A 71 -9.95 -0.76 -10.20
CA GLU A 71 -9.23 -1.19 -9.00
C GLU A 71 -8.05 -2.11 -9.39
N ILE A 72 -6.88 -1.85 -8.80
CA ILE A 72 -5.71 -2.72 -8.97
C ILE A 72 -5.98 -4.03 -8.22
N ARG A 73 -5.75 -5.17 -8.89
CA ARG A 73 -6.11 -6.52 -8.41
C ARG A 73 -5.58 -6.84 -7.01
N ASP A 74 -4.30 -6.54 -6.76
CA ASP A 74 -3.68 -6.74 -5.44
C ASP A 74 -2.79 -5.54 -5.07
N PRO A 75 -3.35 -4.47 -4.46
CA PRO A 75 -2.56 -3.31 -4.06
C PRO A 75 -1.55 -3.63 -2.95
N LEU A 76 -1.80 -4.66 -2.14
CA LEU A 76 -0.91 -5.02 -1.04
C LEU A 76 0.40 -5.61 -1.58
N MET A 77 0.30 -6.47 -2.60
CA MET A 77 1.46 -7.04 -3.26
C MET A 77 2.33 -5.97 -3.96
N MET A 78 1.72 -4.87 -4.43
CA MET A 78 2.46 -3.75 -5.01
C MET A 78 3.43 -3.10 -4.00
N TYR A 79 3.04 -2.95 -2.72
CA TYR A 79 3.98 -2.52 -1.66
C TYR A 79 5.13 -3.51 -1.47
N GLY A 80 4.86 -4.81 -1.54
CA GLY A 80 5.88 -5.86 -1.45
C GLY A 80 6.91 -5.77 -2.57
N ILE A 81 6.45 -5.56 -3.81
CA ILE A 81 7.33 -5.38 -4.97
C ILE A 81 8.11 -4.07 -4.86
N PHE A 82 7.46 -2.97 -4.49
CA PHE A 82 8.16 -1.71 -4.25
C PHE A 82 9.26 -1.86 -3.18
N SER A 83 8.99 -2.62 -2.12
CA SER A 83 9.97 -2.95 -1.08
C SER A 83 11.12 -3.79 -1.62
N PHE A 84 10.82 -4.77 -2.47
CA PHE A 84 11.84 -5.57 -3.15
C PHE A 84 12.75 -4.66 -3.98
N PHE A 85 12.17 -3.70 -4.70
CA PHE A 85 12.92 -2.73 -5.46
C PHE A 85 13.84 -1.87 -4.60
N TYR A 86 13.35 -1.41 -3.44
CA TYR A 86 14.15 -0.63 -2.49
C TYR A 86 15.30 -1.42 -1.85
N PHE A 87 15.06 -2.67 -1.41
CA PHE A 87 16.03 -3.44 -0.62
C PHE A 87 16.98 -4.31 -1.46
N LYS A 88 16.59 -4.66 -2.69
CA LYS A 88 17.36 -5.55 -3.56
C LYS A 88 17.83 -4.87 -4.84
N GLY A 89 17.16 -3.80 -5.26
CA GLY A 89 17.60 -2.98 -6.38
C GLY A 89 18.49 -1.86 -5.91
N ASP A 90 19.53 -1.57 -6.69
CA ASP A 90 20.07 -0.22 -6.75
C ASP A 90 19.18 0.61 -7.68
N ILE A 91 17.92 0.78 -7.28
CA ILE A 91 16.93 1.45 -8.15
C ILE A 91 17.23 2.96 -8.28
N ARG A 92 18.18 3.51 -7.53
CA ARG A 92 18.67 4.88 -7.73
C ARG A 92 19.34 5.02 -9.08
N ASN A 93 20.08 3.98 -9.48
CA ASN A 93 20.93 3.97 -10.65
C ASN A 93 20.36 3.11 -11.79
N ARG A 94 19.37 2.27 -11.53
CA ARG A 94 18.75 1.37 -12.52
C ARG A 94 17.24 1.32 -12.33
N ASN A 95 16.49 1.02 -13.40
CA ASN A 95 15.04 0.84 -13.35
C ASN A 95 14.63 -0.64 -13.33
N TYR A 96 15.58 -1.57 -13.25
CA TYR A 96 15.32 -3.01 -13.31
C TYR A 96 16.06 -3.80 -12.24
N ILE A 97 15.56 -5.01 -11.94
CA ILE A 97 16.17 -6.00 -11.05
C ILE A 97 16.09 -7.37 -11.69
N GLU A 98 17.19 -8.11 -11.64
CA GLU A 98 17.25 -9.50 -12.05
C GLU A 98 17.26 -10.41 -10.81
N CYS A 99 16.37 -11.40 -10.78
CA CYS A 99 16.26 -12.32 -9.64
C CYS A 99 15.75 -13.69 -10.07
N ARG A 100 15.99 -14.74 -9.27
CA ARG A 100 15.27 -16.00 -9.44
C ARG A 100 13.88 -15.86 -8.83
N LYS A 101 12.90 -16.55 -9.40
CA LYS A 101 11.55 -16.66 -8.84
C LYS A 101 11.58 -17.09 -7.37
N SER A 102 12.47 -18.01 -7.01
CA SER A 102 12.67 -18.48 -5.63
C SER A 102 12.97 -17.37 -4.64
N ASP A 103 13.78 -16.39 -5.05
CA ASP A 103 14.31 -15.32 -4.20
C ASP A 103 13.21 -14.30 -3.93
N LEU A 104 12.35 -14.06 -4.93
CA LEU A 104 11.19 -13.20 -4.79
C LEU A 104 10.14 -13.81 -3.85
N TYR A 105 9.83 -15.11 -3.97
CA TYR A 105 8.96 -15.80 -3.01
C TYR A 105 9.51 -15.73 -1.58
N GLN A 106 10.82 -15.97 -1.42
CA GLN A 106 11.46 -15.92 -0.12
C GLN A 106 11.43 -14.52 0.48
N PHE A 107 11.76 -13.49 -0.32
CA PHE A 107 11.74 -12.10 0.14
C PHE A 107 10.34 -11.68 0.58
N LEU A 108 9.32 -11.97 -0.22
CA LEU A 108 7.93 -11.60 0.06
C LEU A 108 7.26 -12.48 1.13
N GLU A 109 7.99 -13.45 1.69
CA GLU A 109 7.50 -14.42 2.68
C GLU A 109 6.24 -15.19 2.20
N LEU A 110 6.21 -15.54 0.91
CA LEU A 110 5.08 -16.22 0.26
C LEU A 110 5.31 -17.73 0.14
N ASN A 111 4.24 -18.50 0.33
CA ASN A 111 4.26 -19.94 0.13
C ASN A 111 4.35 -20.33 -1.36
N LYS A 112 5.19 -21.33 -1.67
CA LYS A 112 5.33 -21.96 -2.99
C LYS A 112 4.35 -23.15 -3.16
N GLY A 113 4.02 -23.52 -4.40
CA GLY A 113 3.26 -24.75 -4.74
C GLY A 113 1.86 -24.54 -5.33
N GLY A 114 1.12 -25.62 -5.59
CA GLY A 114 -0.21 -25.59 -6.26
C GLY A 114 -1.34 -24.92 -5.46
N LYS A 115 -1.18 -24.79 -4.13
CA LYS A 115 -2.01 -23.94 -3.25
C LYS A 115 -1.27 -22.66 -2.81
N GLY A 116 -0.10 -22.41 -3.39
CA GLY A 116 0.75 -21.26 -3.10
C GLY A 116 0.21 -19.98 -3.73
N TYR A 117 0.82 -18.85 -3.40
CA TYR A 117 0.42 -17.56 -3.96
C TYR A 117 0.74 -17.52 -5.47
N PRO A 118 -0.20 -17.11 -6.34
CA PRO A 118 0.00 -17.05 -7.80
C PRO A 118 0.85 -15.84 -8.19
N LEU A 119 2.14 -15.86 -7.83
CA LEU A 119 3.02 -14.71 -7.93
C LEU A 119 3.15 -14.21 -9.37
N LEU A 120 3.49 -15.08 -10.33
CA LEU A 120 3.69 -14.68 -11.72
C LEU A 120 2.41 -14.11 -12.34
N GLU A 121 1.26 -14.73 -12.10
CA GLU A 121 -0.03 -14.22 -12.58
C GLU A 121 -0.34 -12.85 -11.98
N THR A 122 -0.07 -12.67 -10.69
CA THR A 122 -0.25 -11.38 -10.02
C THR A 122 0.68 -10.33 -10.61
N LEU A 123 1.96 -10.64 -10.79
CA LEU A 123 2.93 -9.70 -11.37
C LEU A 123 2.52 -9.31 -12.80
N LYS A 124 2.14 -10.28 -13.63
CA LYS A 124 1.66 -10.02 -15.00
C LYS A 124 0.42 -9.14 -15.02
N SER A 125 -0.45 -9.22 -14.00
CA SER A 125 -1.60 -8.33 -13.90
C SER A 125 -1.23 -6.85 -13.67
N TYR A 126 0.02 -6.55 -13.31
CA TYR A 126 0.51 -5.18 -13.22
C TYR A 126 1.02 -4.62 -14.55
N GLU A 127 1.22 -5.44 -15.57
CA GLU A 127 1.64 -4.98 -16.91
C GLU A 127 0.54 -4.14 -17.59
N SER A 128 -0.73 -4.34 -17.21
CA SER A 128 -1.86 -3.52 -17.66
C SER A 128 -2.03 -2.22 -16.88
N VAL A 129 -1.20 -1.99 -15.85
CA VAL A 129 -1.18 -0.75 -15.09
C VAL A 129 -0.04 0.11 -15.62
N MET A 130 -0.30 1.40 -15.80
CA MET A 130 0.66 2.38 -16.26
C MET A 130 0.93 3.38 -15.13
N GLY A 131 2.12 3.96 -15.13
CA GLY A 131 2.51 5.06 -14.28
C GLY A 131 2.78 6.29 -15.13
N TRP A 132 2.06 7.37 -14.87
CA TRP A 132 2.35 8.69 -15.41
C TRP A 132 3.18 9.47 -14.39
N VAL A 133 4.28 10.07 -14.82
CA VAL A 133 5.11 10.96 -14.00
C VAL A 133 5.23 12.28 -14.76
N SER A 134 4.82 13.37 -14.12
CA SER A 134 4.89 14.72 -14.68
C SER A 134 6.29 14.99 -15.22
N GLU A 135 6.37 15.60 -16.41
CA GLU A 135 7.62 15.94 -17.11
C GLU A 135 8.48 14.75 -17.57
N LYS A 136 8.14 13.50 -17.19
CA LYS A 136 8.85 12.29 -17.64
C LYS A 136 8.06 11.48 -18.64
N GLY A 137 6.74 11.46 -18.52
CA GLY A 137 5.85 10.75 -19.43
C GLY A 137 5.13 9.58 -18.76
N VAL A 138 4.66 8.66 -19.58
CA VAL A 138 3.88 7.47 -19.20
C VAL A 138 4.73 6.23 -19.43
N PHE A 139 4.67 5.31 -18.47
CA PHE A 139 5.44 4.07 -18.46
C PHE A 139 4.56 2.91 -18.00
N PRO A 140 4.82 1.67 -18.40
CA PRO A 140 4.22 0.52 -17.71
C PRO A 140 4.67 0.51 -16.24
N LEU A 141 3.76 0.16 -15.33
CA LEU A 141 4.08 0.06 -13.91
C LEU A 141 5.15 -1.00 -13.68
N LEU A 142 5.00 -2.16 -14.31
CA LEU A 142 5.94 -3.26 -14.22
C LEU A 142 6.01 -3.96 -15.58
N LYS A 143 7.21 -4.30 -16.03
CA LYS A 143 7.45 -5.24 -17.14
C LYS A 143 8.20 -6.45 -16.59
N ILE A 144 7.84 -7.64 -17.08
CA ILE A 144 8.44 -8.89 -16.63
C ILE A 144 9.02 -9.63 -17.83
N GLU A 145 10.34 -9.75 -17.85
CA GLU A 145 11.06 -10.51 -18.87
C GLU A 145 11.63 -11.79 -18.25
N GLN A 146 11.45 -12.92 -18.92
CA GLN A 146 12.15 -14.15 -18.55
C GLN A 146 13.45 -14.22 -19.35
N LEU A 147 14.58 -14.23 -18.64
CA LEU A 147 15.90 -14.29 -19.26
C LEU A 147 16.22 -15.72 -19.71
N PRO A 148 17.14 -15.91 -20.69
CA PRO A 148 17.51 -17.24 -21.20
C PRO A 148 18.01 -18.21 -20.13
N ASP A 149 18.59 -17.70 -19.05
CA ASP A 149 19.10 -18.47 -17.91
C ASP A 149 18.02 -18.81 -16.85
N GLY A 150 16.75 -18.51 -17.15
CA GLY A 150 15.62 -18.78 -16.26
C GLY A 150 15.41 -17.75 -15.14
N ARG A 151 16.21 -16.68 -15.07
CA ARG A 151 15.95 -15.56 -14.17
C ARG A 151 14.80 -14.68 -14.68
N LEU A 152 14.22 -13.91 -13.77
CA LEU A 152 13.24 -12.88 -14.07
C LEU A 152 13.92 -11.52 -14.01
N ARG A 153 13.73 -10.70 -15.04
CA ARG A 153 14.01 -9.27 -15.00
C ARG A 153 12.69 -8.53 -14.77
N LEU A 154 12.63 -7.80 -13.66
CA LEU A 154 11.53 -6.92 -13.29
C LEU A 154 11.94 -5.49 -13.57
N THR A 155 11.26 -4.80 -14.47
CA THR A 155 11.56 -3.40 -14.85
C THR A 155 10.40 -2.49 -14.46
N SER A 156 10.68 -1.38 -13.77
CA SER A 156 9.68 -0.38 -13.38
C SER A 156 10.29 1.03 -13.37
N GLU A 157 10.03 1.79 -14.44
CA GLU A 157 10.41 3.21 -14.50
C GLU A 157 9.58 4.07 -13.54
N TYR A 158 8.31 3.70 -13.35
CA TYR A 158 7.45 4.38 -12.38
C TYR A 158 8.03 4.28 -10.95
N PHE A 159 8.37 3.08 -10.48
CA PHE A 159 8.96 2.92 -9.15
C PHE A 159 10.32 3.59 -9.05
N HIS A 160 11.14 3.53 -10.10
CA HIS A 160 12.41 4.25 -10.15
C HIS A 160 12.22 5.76 -9.90
N HIS A 161 11.32 6.41 -10.64
CA HIS A 161 11.07 7.85 -10.49
C HIS A 161 10.43 8.20 -9.14
N VAL A 162 9.43 7.44 -8.70
CA VAL A 162 8.77 7.68 -7.41
C VAL A 162 9.75 7.49 -6.25
N LEU A 163 10.60 6.46 -6.29
CA LEU A 163 11.57 6.22 -5.24
C LEU A 163 12.69 7.27 -5.22
N ASN A 164 13.16 7.73 -6.39
CA ASN A 164 14.13 8.82 -6.46
C ASN A 164 13.54 10.14 -5.96
N ALA A 165 12.34 10.51 -6.39
CA ALA A 165 11.67 11.71 -5.90
C ALA A 165 11.43 11.66 -4.38
N LEU A 166 11.13 10.47 -3.86
CA LEU A 166 11.01 10.21 -2.44
C LEU A 166 12.33 10.44 -1.71
N LEU A 167 13.42 9.85 -2.19
CA LEU A 167 14.74 9.99 -1.58
C LEU A 167 15.26 11.43 -1.62
N GLU A 168 14.99 12.16 -2.70
CA GLU A 168 15.30 13.59 -2.79
C GLU A 168 14.53 14.41 -1.76
N GLU A 169 13.21 14.23 -1.67
CA GLU A 169 12.39 14.89 -0.64
C GLU A 169 12.85 14.51 0.77
N CYS A 170 13.32 13.27 1.00
CA CYS A 170 13.89 12.84 2.28
C CYS A 170 15.17 13.59 2.63
N ASN A 171 16.08 13.74 1.67
CA ASN A 171 17.35 14.44 1.89
C ASN A 171 17.08 15.89 2.27
N LEU A 172 16.11 16.53 1.60
CA LEU A 172 15.66 17.88 1.94
C LEU A 172 14.92 17.92 3.29
N SER A 173 14.12 16.92 3.62
CA SER A 173 13.33 16.89 4.86
C SER A 173 14.15 16.58 6.11
N SER A 174 15.40 16.15 5.97
CA SER A 174 16.34 16.03 7.08
C SER A 174 16.63 17.38 7.76
N GLU A 175 16.48 18.49 7.03
CA GLU A 175 16.50 19.87 7.57
C GLU A 175 15.20 20.23 8.30
N TYR A 176 14.08 19.56 8.01
CA TYR A 176 12.73 19.87 8.53
C TYR A 176 12.17 18.81 9.49
N GLY A 177 13.00 17.85 9.94
CA GLY A 177 12.64 16.88 10.97
C GLY A 177 11.77 15.68 10.54
N TYR A 178 11.47 15.51 9.25
CA TYR A 178 10.77 14.32 8.78
C TYR A 178 11.78 13.19 8.49
N LYS A 179 11.92 12.25 9.43
CA LYS A 179 12.61 10.97 9.16
C LYS A 179 11.63 10.03 8.44
N TYR A 180 12.00 9.56 7.25
CA TYR A 180 11.30 8.42 6.66
C TYR A 180 11.42 7.24 7.62
N ARG A 181 10.28 6.75 8.09
CA ARG A 181 10.28 5.48 8.80
C ARG A 181 10.09 4.41 7.74
N LEU A 182 11.07 3.50 7.65
CA LEU A 182 10.77 2.12 7.31
C LEU A 182 9.72 1.68 8.32
N THR A 183 8.45 1.81 7.95
CA THR A 183 7.36 1.36 8.82
C THR A 183 7.63 -0.12 9.05
N SER A 184 7.86 -0.54 10.30
CA SER A 184 8.34 -1.87 10.64
C SER A 184 7.22 -2.93 10.52
N ILE A 185 6.43 -2.87 9.44
CA ILE A 185 5.40 -3.84 9.10
C ILE A 185 6.12 -4.99 8.37
N PRO A 186 6.18 -6.19 8.95
CA PRO A 186 6.86 -7.30 8.32
C PRO A 186 6.17 -7.75 7.04
N LEU A 187 6.96 -8.26 6.09
CA LEU A 187 6.49 -8.77 4.81
C LEU A 187 5.45 -9.90 4.97
N ALA A 188 5.42 -10.61 6.10
CA ALA A 188 4.37 -11.57 6.48
C ALA A 188 2.92 -11.04 6.37
N ILE A 189 2.70 -9.73 6.30
CA ILE A 189 1.36 -9.17 6.01
C ILE A 189 0.87 -9.56 4.60
N LEU A 190 1.79 -9.82 3.66
CA LEU A 190 1.53 -10.31 2.31
C LEU A 190 1.01 -11.75 2.29
N SER A 191 1.12 -12.50 3.38
CA SER A 191 0.62 -13.88 3.49
C SER A 191 -0.74 -13.97 4.17
N GLN A 192 -1.36 -12.84 4.51
CA GLN A 192 -2.69 -12.81 5.13
C GLN A 192 -3.80 -13.20 4.15
N ARG A 193 -4.66 -14.14 4.57
CA ARG A 193 -5.81 -14.61 3.77
C ARG A 193 -6.81 -13.49 3.44
N SER A 194 -7.02 -12.56 4.37
CA SER A 194 -7.93 -11.43 4.16
C SER A 194 -7.16 -10.20 3.69
N ARG A 195 -7.10 -10.01 2.36
CA ARG A 195 -6.41 -8.87 1.72
C ARG A 195 -6.95 -7.52 2.17
N GLN A 196 -8.27 -7.39 2.28
CA GLN A 196 -8.93 -6.18 2.80
C GLN A 196 -8.48 -5.87 4.23
N ALA A 197 -8.49 -6.84 5.14
CA ALA A 197 -8.05 -6.63 6.52
C ALA A 197 -6.55 -6.32 6.61
N ALA A 198 -5.72 -6.90 5.74
CA ALA A 198 -4.30 -6.61 5.65
C ALA A 198 -4.03 -5.17 5.16
N LEU A 199 -4.78 -4.68 4.18
CA LEU A 199 -4.71 -3.28 3.73
C LEU A 199 -5.18 -2.31 4.83
N VAL A 200 -6.27 -2.63 5.55
CA VAL A 200 -6.69 -1.82 6.70
C VAL A 200 -5.64 -1.83 7.81
N ALA A 201 -5.02 -2.97 8.09
CA ALA A 201 -3.93 -3.08 9.05
C ALA A 201 -2.74 -2.21 8.62
N LEU A 202 -2.37 -2.22 7.34
CA LEU A 202 -1.33 -1.36 6.78
C LEU A 202 -1.64 0.14 7.01
N GLU A 203 -2.88 0.58 6.75
CA GLU A 203 -3.31 1.95 7.01
C GLU A 203 -3.25 2.34 8.49
N PHE A 204 -3.65 1.43 9.38
CA PHE A 204 -3.55 1.66 10.82
C PHE A 204 -2.10 1.73 11.28
N ALA A 205 -1.23 0.86 10.79
CA ALA A 205 0.20 0.91 11.08
C ALA A 205 0.83 2.23 10.59
N TYR A 206 0.45 2.72 9.41
CA TYR A 206 0.87 4.05 8.93
C TYR A 206 0.45 5.16 9.90
N LEU A 207 -0.83 5.19 10.29
CA LEU A 207 -1.35 6.23 11.19
C LEU A 207 -0.68 6.18 12.56
N LEU A 208 -0.42 4.97 13.04
CA LEU A 208 0.33 4.76 14.25
C LEU A 208 1.74 5.29 14.06
N GLU A 209 2.53 4.88 13.07
CA GLU A 209 3.94 5.27 12.90
C GLU A 209 4.18 6.77 12.65
N THR A 210 3.18 7.49 12.13
CA THR A 210 3.23 8.95 11.91
C THR A 210 2.90 9.80 13.15
N MET A 211 2.59 9.21 14.31
CA MET A 211 2.54 9.98 15.56
C MET A 211 3.97 10.33 16.04
N SER A 212 4.20 11.57 16.44
CA SER A 212 5.53 12.12 16.71
C SER A 212 6.11 11.74 18.09
N ASP A 213 5.29 11.29 19.03
CA ASP A 213 5.56 11.51 20.47
C ASP A 213 5.17 10.35 21.40
N GLY A 214 4.81 9.18 20.87
CA GLY A 214 4.58 7.94 21.65
C GLY A 214 3.34 7.95 22.57
N LYS A 215 2.84 9.14 22.92
CA LYS A 215 1.60 9.43 23.64
C LYS A 215 0.67 10.16 22.66
N GLY A 216 -0.03 9.40 21.83
CA GLY A 216 -0.85 9.98 20.77
C GLY A 216 -2.09 9.16 20.48
N GLN A 217 -3.18 9.89 20.22
CA GLN A 217 -4.42 9.41 19.63
C GLN A 217 -4.43 9.82 18.16
N ARG A 218 -4.80 8.88 17.28
CA ARG A 218 -5.13 9.19 15.89
C ARG A 218 -6.48 8.61 15.58
N GLU A 219 -7.20 9.33 14.75
CA GLU A 219 -8.53 8.95 14.35
C GLU A 219 -8.57 8.85 12.83
N ILE A 220 -9.33 7.87 12.35
CA ILE A 220 -9.68 7.78 10.94
C ILE A 220 -11.17 7.54 10.82
N SER A 221 -11.84 8.38 10.05
CA SER A 221 -13.24 8.16 9.72
C SER A 221 -13.39 6.95 8.81
N ILE A 222 -14.49 6.22 8.94
CA ILE A 222 -14.81 5.10 8.05
C ILE A 222 -14.82 5.57 6.59
N ARG A 223 -15.35 6.77 6.31
CA ARG A 223 -15.30 7.37 4.96
C ARG A 223 -13.87 7.51 4.44
N ALA A 224 -12.95 8.04 5.25
CA ALA A 224 -11.55 8.16 4.87
C ALA A 224 -10.91 6.78 4.65
N LEU A 225 -11.21 5.80 5.51
CA LEU A 225 -10.71 4.44 5.36
C LEU A 225 -11.24 3.75 4.09
N MET A 226 -12.52 3.95 3.73
CA MET A 226 -13.12 3.43 2.49
C MET A 226 -12.49 4.05 1.25
N ASN A 227 -12.12 5.33 1.31
CA ASN A 227 -11.40 5.97 0.22
C ASN A 227 -9.97 5.42 0.09
N ARG A 228 -9.26 5.19 1.21
CA ARG A 228 -7.91 4.62 1.21
C ARG A 228 -7.89 3.13 0.85
N VAL A 229 -8.91 2.37 1.23
CA VAL A 229 -9.07 0.94 0.93
C VAL A 229 -10.41 0.71 0.18
N PRO A 230 -10.48 0.91 -1.14
CA PRO A 230 -11.70 0.82 -1.96
C PRO A 230 -12.43 -0.52 -1.82
N SER A 231 -11.69 -1.64 -1.82
CA SER A 231 -12.25 -2.96 -1.56
C SER A 231 -12.99 -3.07 -0.23
N PHE A 232 -12.57 -2.36 0.83
CA PHE A 232 -13.31 -2.25 2.08
C PHE A 232 -14.59 -1.42 1.90
N GLY A 233 -14.54 -0.35 1.09
CA GLY A 233 -15.70 0.46 0.75
C GLY A 233 -16.76 -0.24 -0.09
N LYS A 234 -16.38 -1.20 -0.96
CA LYS A 234 -17.31 -1.88 -1.89
C LYS A 234 -18.51 -2.51 -1.19
N VAL A 235 -18.28 -3.27 -0.12
CA VAL A 235 -19.36 -3.93 0.64
C VAL A 235 -20.18 -2.93 1.44
N LEU A 236 -19.58 -1.81 1.87
CA LEU A 236 -20.25 -0.81 2.70
C LEU A 236 -21.16 0.11 1.87
N ARG A 237 -20.79 0.37 0.62
CA ARG A 237 -21.60 1.13 -0.35
C ARG A 237 -22.67 0.29 -1.05
N ASP A 238 -22.64 -1.03 -0.90
CA ASP A 238 -23.64 -1.92 -1.51
C ASP A 238 -24.99 -1.80 -0.79
N GLU A 239 -25.89 -1.01 -1.37
CA GLU A 239 -27.23 -0.74 -0.83
C GLU A 239 -28.15 -1.97 -0.88
N SER A 240 -27.83 -2.96 -1.72
CA SER A 240 -28.55 -4.25 -1.73
C SER A 240 -28.35 -5.05 -0.44
N LYS A 241 -27.32 -4.71 0.36
CA LYS A 241 -27.03 -5.38 1.63
C LYS A 241 -27.68 -4.65 2.79
N SER A 242 -28.32 -5.43 3.67
CA SER A 242 -28.89 -4.91 4.91
C SER A 242 -27.85 -4.17 5.76
N ILE A 243 -28.28 -3.16 6.51
CA ILE A 243 -27.41 -2.37 7.40
C ILE A 243 -26.70 -3.30 8.41
N SER A 244 -27.42 -4.31 8.93
CA SER A 244 -26.87 -5.32 9.84
C SER A 244 -25.71 -6.10 9.19
N TYR A 245 -25.88 -6.54 7.94
CA TYR A 245 -24.83 -7.23 7.21
C TYR A 245 -23.59 -6.35 7.01
N ARG A 246 -23.78 -5.11 6.54
CA ARG A 246 -22.68 -4.15 6.32
C ARG A 246 -21.90 -3.86 7.60
N ASN A 247 -22.61 -3.63 8.72
CA ASN A 247 -22.01 -3.43 10.03
C ASN A 247 -21.24 -4.65 10.53
N ARG A 248 -21.79 -5.85 10.37
CA ARG A 248 -21.11 -7.11 10.73
C ARG A 248 -19.86 -7.33 9.90
N HIS A 249 -19.94 -7.13 8.57
CA HIS A 249 -18.81 -7.26 7.67
C HIS A 249 -17.67 -6.31 8.04
N MET A 250 -17.99 -5.02 8.21
CA MET A 250 -17.03 -4.00 8.65
C MET A 250 -16.32 -4.40 9.95
N ARG A 251 -17.07 -4.74 11.00
CA ARG A 251 -16.48 -5.13 12.29
C ARG A 251 -15.56 -6.34 12.15
N ASN A 252 -15.96 -7.31 11.35
CA ASN A 252 -15.12 -8.49 11.10
C ASN A 252 -13.80 -8.11 10.44
N ILE A 253 -13.81 -7.21 9.45
CA ILE A 253 -12.59 -6.72 8.80
C ILE A 253 -11.72 -5.93 9.78
N LEU A 254 -12.31 -4.99 10.54
CA LEU A 254 -11.57 -4.16 11.50
C LEU A 254 -10.93 -5.00 12.62
N LYS A 255 -11.66 -5.97 13.20
CA LYS A 255 -11.13 -6.91 14.20
C LYS A 255 -10.02 -7.80 13.65
N ARG A 256 -10.14 -8.24 12.40
CA ARG A 256 -9.09 -9.01 11.71
C ARG A 256 -7.86 -8.14 11.47
N ALA A 257 -8.02 -6.88 11.07
CA ALA A 257 -6.93 -5.93 10.89
C ALA A 257 -6.16 -5.72 12.20
N GLU A 258 -6.88 -5.49 13.31
CA GLU A 258 -6.29 -5.41 14.65
C GLU A 258 -5.51 -6.69 15.01
N THR A 259 -6.09 -7.86 14.72
CA THR A 259 -5.42 -9.16 14.96
C THR A 259 -4.15 -9.29 14.13
N ILE A 260 -4.18 -8.89 12.85
CA ILE A 260 -3.01 -8.90 11.95
C ILE A 260 -1.93 -7.99 12.52
N LEU A 261 -2.25 -6.77 12.94
CA LEU A 261 -1.29 -5.87 13.56
C LEU A 261 -0.66 -6.48 14.81
N LYS A 262 -1.47 -7.06 15.70
CA LYS A 262 -0.99 -7.69 16.93
C LYS A 262 -0.09 -8.90 16.69
N LYS A 263 -0.29 -9.64 15.59
CA LYS A 263 0.45 -10.88 15.26
C LYS A 263 1.68 -10.65 14.39
N VAL A 264 1.54 -9.77 13.40
CA VAL A 264 2.50 -9.62 12.32
C VAL A 264 3.44 -8.46 12.59
N SER A 265 2.99 -7.40 13.25
CA SER A 265 3.83 -6.22 13.43
C SER A 265 4.56 -6.22 14.77
N ASP A 266 5.79 -5.73 14.74
CA ASP A 266 6.53 -5.36 15.95
C ASP A 266 5.87 -4.19 16.70
N LEU A 267 4.78 -3.61 16.18
CA LEU A 267 4.10 -2.49 16.80
C LEU A 267 3.58 -2.85 18.19
N LYS A 268 3.15 -4.09 18.45
CA LYS A 268 2.76 -4.48 19.81
C LYS A 268 3.98 -4.53 20.75
N ARG A 269 5.14 -4.96 20.25
CA ARG A 269 6.39 -4.94 21.02
C ARG A 269 6.86 -3.51 21.29
N ARG A 270 6.78 -2.64 20.28
CA ARG A 270 7.20 -1.23 20.34
C ARG A 270 6.20 -0.34 21.08
N TYR A 271 4.92 -0.69 21.05
CA TYR A 271 3.80 0.01 21.67
C TYR A 271 2.90 -1.01 22.43
N PRO A 272 3.35 -1.53 23.59
CA PRO A 272 2.66 -2.61 24.31
C PRO A 272 1.23 -2.27 24.74
N LYS A 273 0.96 -0.98 24.95
CA LYS A 273 -0.35 -0.46 25.34
C LYS A 273 -1.21 -0.04 24.14
N MET A 274 -0.84 -0.39 22.91
CA MET A 274 -1.62 0.00 21.74
C MET A 274 -3.04 -0.56 21.78
N GLU A 275 -4.04 0.30 21.63
CA GLU A 275 -5.45 -0.07 21.57
C GLU A 275 -6.10 0.47 20.29
N ILE A 276 -6.97 -0.34 19.69
CA ILE A 276 -7.79 0.01 18.53
C ILE A 276 -9.24 -0.02 18.96
N TYR A 277 -9.85 1.14 19.14
CA TYR A 277 -11.25 1.24 19.47
C TYR A 277 -12.09 1.21 18.20
N ILE A 278 -12.89 0.16 18.05
CA ILE A 278 -13.84 -0.02 16.96
C ILE A 278 -15.25 0.32 17.50
N PRO A 279 -15.94 1.32 16.96
CA PRO A 279 -17.24 1.75 17.49
C PRO A 279 -18.30 0.63 17.53
N LYS A 280 -19.06 0.57 18.63
CA LYS A 280 -20.11 -0.42 18.90
C LYS A 280 -21.37 -0.26 18.04
N LYS A 281 -21.64 0.91 17.47
CA LYS A 281 -22.72 1.19 16.51
C LYS A 281 -22.18 2.21 15.50
N LEU A 282 -22.47 2.00 14.23
CA LEU A 282 -21.92 2.81 13.13
C LEU A 282 -23.11 3.31 12.31
N SER A 283 -23.22 4.64 12.15
CA SER A 283 -24.06 5.23 11.11
C SER A 283 -23.34 4.98 9.78
N VAL A 284 -23.79 3.97 9.04
CA VAL A 284 -23.26 3.68 7.69
C VAL A 284 -23.65 4.79 6.72
N ARG A 285 -24.73 5.54 7.00
CA ARG A 285 -25.23 6.62 6.14
C ARG A 285 -24.24 7.78 5.99
N ASP A 286 -23.50 8.12 7.05
CA ASP A 286 -22.66 9.32 7.02
C ASP A 286 -21.15 9.01 6.95
N GLY A 287 -20.73 7.80 7.33
CA GLY A 287 -19.32 7.41 7.35
C GLY A 287 -18.44 8.27 8.27
N GLN A 288 -19.06 9.07 9.14
CA GLN A 288 -18.42 9.98 10.10
C GLN A 288 -17.85 9.24 11.33
N SER A 289 -18.28 8.01 11.58
CA SER A 289 -17.77 7.24 12.71
C SER A 289 -16.25 7.06 12.63
N LEU A 290 -15.60 7.21 13.78
CA LEU A 290 -14.15 7.24 13.90
C LEU A 290 -13.64 5.91 14.46
N VAL A 291 -12.59 5.37 13.84
CA VAL A 291 -11.74 4.37 14.48
C VAL A 291 -10.65 5.12 15.21
N ILE A 292 -10.52 4.86 16.51
CA ILE A 292 -9.53 5.54 17.37
C ILE A 292 -8.37 4.59 17.62
N LEU A 293 -7.16 5.07 17.34
CA LEU A 293 -5.90 4.36 17.47
C LEU A 293 -5.07 5.03 18.57
N TRP A 294 -4.75 4.26 19.60
CA TRP A 294 -3.88 4.69 20.70
C TRP A 294 -2.53 4.00 20.59
N ARG A 295 -1.43 4.76 20.73
CA ARG A 295 -0.10 4.16 20.99
C ARG A 295 0.09 3.83 22.47
N SER A 296 -0.48 4.65 23.34
CA SER A 296 -0.63 4.45 24.78
C SER A 296 -1.97 5.07 25.18
N PRO A 297 -2.87 4.33 25.85
CA PRO A 297 -4.16 4.85 26.25
C PRO A 297 -3.94 5.92 27.31
N PRO A 298 -4.87 6.87 27.45
CA PRO A 298 -4.80 7.81 28.54
C PRO A 298 -4.87 7.01 29.85
N ALA A 299 -4.19 7.48 30.89
CA ALA A 299 -4.42 6.92 32.23
C ALA A 299 -5.92 6.93 32.46
N LYS A 300 -6.51 5.76 32.75
CA LYS A 300 -7.91 5.70 33.18
C LYS A 300 -8.03 6.67 34.34
N LYS A 301 -8.80 7.74 34.18
CA LYS A 301 -9.29 8.47 35.33
C LYS A 301 -10.17 7.47 36.07
N GLU A 302 -9.69 6.96 37.19
CA GLU A 302 -10.52 6.26 38.15
C GLU A 302 -11.68 7.20 38.48
N GLY A 303 -12.88 6.92 37.96
CA GLY A 303 -14.05 7.77 38.23
C GLY A 303 -15.19 7.73 37.22
N GLU A 304 -14.96 7.39 35.94
CA GLU A 304 -16.06 7.37 34.96
C GLU A 304 -16.50 5.95 34.63
N SER A 305 -17.11 5.31 35.63
CA SER A 305 -18.08 4.24 35.44
C SER A 305 -19.48 4.86 35.52
N LYS A 306 -20.12 5.09 34.36
CA LYS A 306 -21.57 5.00 34.17
C LYS A 306 -21.89 4.56 32.74
#